data_AF-A0A3C1L5J7-F1
#
_entry.id   AF-A0A3C1L5J7-F1
#
_cell.length_a   1.000
_cell.length_b   1.000
_cell.length_c   1.000
_cell.angle_alpha   90.00
_cell.angle_beta   90.00
_cell.angle_gamma   90.00
#
_symmetry.space_group_name_H-M   'P 1'
#
loop_
_entity.id
_entity.type
_entity.pdbx_description
1 polymer ?
#
loop_
_entity_poly.entity_id
_entity_poly.type
_entity_poly.pdbx_seq_one_letter_code
_entity_poly.pdbx_strand_id
1 'polypeptide(L)'
;MSADLFPDLPAEQAQLVFSRACRDRMIQRFAALDPQGAADEITKEYIEVTVAEALEDLGTPGAGDFFGRIVDEAHDRWYIGRRHIENDTHDPVVVDWRAP
;
A
#
# COMPACT_ATOMS: atom_id res chain seq x y z
N MET A 1 -28.98 -5.33 -5.49
CA MET A 1 -28.79 -5.06 -4.05
C MET A 1 -28.80 -3.55 -3.89
N SER A 2 -29.79 -2.99 -3.19
CA SER A 2 -30.02 -1.53 -3.22
C SER A 2 -28.93 -0.78 -2.48
N ALA A 3 -28.52 0.37 -3.02
CA ALA A 3 -27.60 1.31 -2.37
C ALA A 3 -28.10 1.76 -0.98
N ASP A 4 -29.40 1.69 -0.73
CA ASP A 4 -30.01 2.05 0.56
C ASP A 4 -29.59 1.15 1.72
N LEU A 5 -29.24 -0.13 1.45
CA LEU A 5 -28.79 -1.06 2.47
C LEU A 5 -27.31 -0.89 2.81
N PHE A 6 -26.53 -0.37 1.87
CA PHE A 6 -25.08 -0.20 1.99
C PHE A 6 -24.66 1.16 1.41
N PRO A 7 -25.02 2.26 2.06
CA PRO A 7 -24.79 3.61 1.54
C PRO A 7 -23.31 3.92 1.32
N ASP A 8 -22.43 3.32 2.12
CA ASP A 8 -20.97 3.50 2.03
C ASP A 8 -20.32 2.63 0.93
N LEU A 9 -21.02 1.61 0.41
CA LEU A 9 -20.42 0.63 -0.52
C LEU A 9 -19.74 1.27 -1.75
N PRO A 10 -20.34 2.26 -2.44
CA PRO A 10 -19.68 2.92 -3.56
C PRO A 10 -18.36 3.61 -3.16
N ALA A 11 -18.32 4.23 -1.98
CA ALA A 11 -17.12 4.89 -1.48
C ALA A 11 -16.04 3.86 -1.12
N GLU A 12 -16.40 2.75 -0.47
CA GLU A 12 -15.43 1.70 -0.14
C GLU A 12 -14.89 0.99 -1.39
N GLN A 13 -15.72 0.81 -2.42
CA GLN A 13 -15.27 0.30 -3.72
C GLN A 13 -14.30 1.26 -4.41
N ALA A 14 -14.57 2.57 -4.37
CA ALA A 14 -13.67 3.58 -4.89
C ALA A 14 -12.33 3.58 -4.13
N GLN A 15 -12.36 3.42 -2.81
CA GLN A 15 -11.15 3.30 -2.00
C GLN A 15 -10.33 2.05 -2.37
N LEU A 16 -10.99 0.92 -2.62
CA LEU A 16 -10.30 -0.30 -3.04
C LEU A 16 -9.61 -0.14 -4.40
N VAL A 17 -10.28 0.54 -5.35
CA VAL A 17 -9.67 0.89 -6.64
C VAL A 17 -8.48 1.82 -6.44
N PHE A 18 -8.61 2.83 -5.58
CA PHE A 18 -7.54 3.77 -5.28
C PHE A 18 -6.32 3.08 -4.66
N SER A 19 -6.52 2.21 -3.66
CA SER A 19 -5.43 1.46 -3.02
C SER A 19 -4.67 0.57 -4.00
N ARG A 20 -5.37 -0.12 -4.90
CA ARG A 20 -4.75 -0.93 -5.97
C ARG A 20 -3.92 -0.07 -6.91
N ALA A 21 -4.41 1.10 -7.30
CA ALA A 21 -3.65 2.03 -8.13
C ALA A 21 -2.39 2.55 -7.41
N CYS A 22 -2.47 2.85 -6.12
CA CYS A 22 -1.31 3.23 -5.31
C CYS A 22 -0.27 2.11 -5.20
N ARG A 23 -0.72 0.86 -4.98
CA ARG A 23 0.14 -0.33 -5.00
C ARG A 23 0.87 -0.46 -6.34
N ASP A 24 0.18 -0.26 -7.46
CA ASP A 24 0.81 -0.33 -8.78
C ASP A 24 1.85 0.78 -8.99
N ARG A 25 1.60 1.99 -8.49
CA ARG A 25 2.59 3.08 -8.50
C ARG A 25 3.79 2.78 -7.60
N MET A 26 3.59 2.17 -6.43
CA MET A 26 4.69 1.73 -5.56
C MET A 26 5.58 0.71 -6.27
N ILE A 27 4.99 -0.28 -6.95
CA ILE A 27 5.73 -1.24 -7.77
C ILE A 27 6.55 -0.53 -8.84
N GLN A 28 5.95 0.43 -9.55
CA GLN A 28 6.66 1.22 -10.57
C GLN A 28 7.82 2.02 -9.98
N ARG A 29 7.63 2.66 -8.82
CA ARG A 29 8.68 3.41 -8.11
C ARG A 29 9.84 2.50 -7.71
N PHE A 30 9.54 1.37 -7.08
CA PHE A 30 10.56 0.41 -6.66
C PHE A 30 11.30 -0.24 -7.84
N ALA A 31 10.59 -0.59 -8.91
CA ALA A 31 11.21 -1.14 -10.12
C ALA A 31 12.10 -0.13 -10.88
N ALA A 32 11.88 1.18 -10.67
CA ALA A 32 12.66 2.25 -11.27
C ALA A 32 13.86 2.70 -10.42
N LEU A 33 14.02 2.19 -9.19
CA LEU A 33 15.19 2.48 -8.37
C LEU A 33 16.44 1.88 -9.02
N ASP A 34 17.44 2.71 -9.30
CA ASP A 34 18.74 2.28 -9.80
C ASP A 34 19.68 1.99 -8.62
N PRO A 35 20.07 0.72 -8.40
CA PRO A 35 21.02 0.37 -7.35
C PRO A 35 22.40 1.01 -7.51
N GLN A 36 22.76 1.45 -8.72
CA GLN A 36 24.06 2.07 -8.99
C GLN A 36 24.19 3.49 -8.40
N GLY A 37 23.09 4.08 -7.92
CA GLY A 37 23.10 5.37 -7.20
C GLY A 37 23.47 5.29 -5.71
N ALA A 38 23.76 4.10 -5.19
CA ALA A 38 24.10 3.91 -3.77
C ALA A 38 25.49 4.47 -3.40
N ALA A 39 25.62 5.01 -2.18
CA ALA A 39 26.83 5.68 -1.71
C ALA A 39 28.03 4.73 -1.50
N ASP A 40 27.79 3.43 -1.27
CA ASP A 40 28.81 2.38 -1.23
C ASP A 40 28.25 1.01 -1.66
N GLU A 41 29.15 0.02 -1.79
CA GLU A 41 28.87 -1.33 -2.29
C GLU A 41 28.04 -2.19 -1.31
N ILE A 42 28.11 -1.95 0.00
CA ILE A 42 27.34 -2.68 1.02
C ILE A 42 25.89 -2.15 1.08
N THR A 43 25.75 -0.83 1.01
CA THR A 43 24.47 -0.11 0.92
C THR A 43 23.73 -0.49 -0.35
N LYS A 44 24.47 -0.72 -1.44
CA LYS A 44 23.93 -1.22 -2.70
C LYS A 44 23.29 -2.60 -2.55
N GLU A 45 24.02 -3.58 -2.01
CA GLU A 45 23.51 -4.95 -1.85
C GLU A 45 22.27 -5.00 -0.93
N TYR A 46 22.27 -4.23 0.15
CA TYR A 46 21.12 -4.14 1.05
C TYR A 46 19.88 -3.51 0.38
N ILE A 47 20.08 -2.47 -0.43
CA ILE A 47 19.00 -1.85 -1.21
C ILE A 47 18.45 -2.84 -2.24
N GLU A 48 19.32 -3.59 -2.93
CA GLU A 48 18.90 -4.57 -3.93
C GLU A 48 18.01 -5.67 -3.32
N VAL A 49 18.42 -6.25 -2.20
CA VAL A 49 17.64 -7.29 -1.51
C VAL A 49 16.32 -6.71 -1.00
N THR A 50 16.35 -5.56 -0.33
CA THR A 50 15.15 -4.95 0.27
C THR A 50 14.12 -4.56 -0.80
N VAL A 51 14.57 -4.01 -1.94
CA VAL A 51 13.69 -3.66 -3.06
C VAL A 51 13.11 -4.90 -3.72
N ALA A 52 13.91 -5.97 -3.88
CA ALA A 52 13.43 -7.23 -4.44
C ALA A 52 12.34 -7.86 -3.55
N GLU A 53 12.55 -7.92 -2.24
CA GLU A 53 11.56 -8.43 -1.28
C GLU A 53 10.28 -7.57 -1.30
N ALA A 54 10.41 -6.24 -1.35
CA ALA A 54 9.27 -5.34 -1.44
C ALA A 54 8.45 -5.55 -2.72
N LEU A 55 9.13 -5.76 -3.87
CA LEU A 55 8.47 -6.05 -5.15
C LEU A 55 7.78 -7.41 -5.16
N GLU A 56 8.40 -8.44 -4.59
CA GLU A 56 7.79 -9.77 -4.44
C GLU A 56 6.51 -9.68 -3.59
N ASP A 57 6.61 -9.03 -2.44
CA ASP A 57 5.51 -8.85 -1.50
C ASP A 57 4.35 -8.08 -2.12
N LEU A 58 4.65 -6.96 -2.77
CA LEU A 58 3.65 -6.17 -3.48
C LEU A 58 3.07 -6.93 -4.66
N GLY A 59 3.85 -7.78 -5.35
CA GLY A 59 3.43 -8.60 -6.48
C GLY A 59 2.32 -9.60 -6.18
N THR A 60 2.13 -9.97 -4.91
CA THR A 60 1.14 -10.97 -4.50
C THR A 60 -0.33 -10.53 -4.74
N PRO A 61 -1.25 -11.48 -5.06
CA PRO A 61 -2.66 -11.17 -5.26
C PRO A 61 -3.30 -10.50 -4.03
N GLY A 62 -3.89 -9.33 -4.24
CA GLY A 62 -4.57 -8.55 -3.20
C GLY A 62 -3.62 -7.90 -2.19
N ALA A 63 -2.37 -7.61 -2.57
CA ALA A 63 -1.46 -6.80 -1.77
C ALA A 63 -1.96 -5.36 -1.60
N GLY A 64 -2.68 -4.82 -2.59
CA GLY A 64 -3.35 -3.51 -2.52
C GLY A 64 -4.77 -3.57 -1.97
N ASP A 65 -5.17 -4.65 -1.31
CA ASP A 65 -6.51 -4.81 -0.74
C ASP A 65 -6.47 -4.59 0.77
N PHE A 66 -7.60 -4.14 1.33
CA PHE A 66 -7.82 -4.01 2.77
C PHE A 66 -8.95 -4.90 3.26
N PHE A 67 -8.88 -5.30 4.52
CA PHE A 67 -9.88 -6.11 5.22
C PHE A 67 -11.07 -5.29 5.70
N GLY A 68 -10.83 -4.03 6.06
CA GLY A 68 -11.85 -3.12 6.58
C GLY A 68 -11.25 -1.78 6.95
N ARG A 69 -12.04 -0.96 7.64
CA ARG A 69 -11.59 0.32 8.21
C ARG A 69 -11.84 0.40 9.71
N ILE A 70 -10.99 1.17 10.36
CA ILE A 70 -11.16 1.65 11.74
C ILE A 70 -11.41 3.16 11.66
N VAL A 71 -12.31 3.65 12.49
CA VAL A 71 -12.49 5.08 12.71
C VAL A 71 -12.09 5.35 14.15
N ASP A 72 -11.14 6.24 14.36
CA ASP A 72 -10.69 6.60 15.70
C ASP A 72 -11.58 7.69 16.33
N GLU A 73 -11.22 8.10 17.56
CA GLU A 73 -11.97 9.11 18.31
C GLU A 73 -11.91 10.51 17.66
N ALA A 74 -10.87 10.80 16.87
CA ALA A 74 -10.73 12.03 16.10
C ALA A 74 -11.54 11.98 14.78
N HIS A 75 -12.21 10.85 14.49
CA HIS A 75 -12.91 10.53 13.25
C HIS A 75 -11.99 10.34 12.04
N ASP A 76 -10.71 10.09 12.26
CA ASP A 76 -9.79 9.72 11.20
C ASP A 76 -10.04 8.28 10.77
N ARG A 77 -9.92 8.02 9.47
CA ARG A 77 -10.25 6.73 8.85
C ARG A 77 -8.98 6.00 8.47
N TRP A 78 -8.84 4.79 9.00
CA TRP A 78 -7.68 3.94 8.77
C TRP A 78 -8.11 2.66 8.09
N TYR A 79 -7.60 2.41 6.88
CA TYR A 79 -7.85 1.17 6.14
C TYR A 79 -6.78 0.14 6.49
N ILE A 80 -7.20 -1.04 6.93
CA ILE A 80 -6.28 -2.07 7.46
C ILE A 80 -6.20 -3.23 6.48
N GLY A 81 -5.00 -3.63 6.08
CA GLY A 81 -4.79 -4.70 5.10
C GLY A 81 -3.55 -5.54 5.36
N ARG A 82 -3.22 -6.40 4.38
CA ARG A 82 -2.08 -7.34 4.49
C ARG A 82 -0.72 -6.67 4.32
N ARG A 83 -0.66 -5.62 3.50
CA ARG A 83 0.56 -4.91 3.14
C ARG A 83 0.33 -3.42 3.30
N HIS A 84 1.39 -2.73 3.67
CA HIS A 84 1.38 -1.28 3.70
C HIS A 84 1.35 -0.72 2.28
N ILE A 85 0.41 0.19 2.01
CA ILE A 85 0.30 0.92 0.77
C ILE A 85 0.28 2.41 1.09
N GLU A 86 1.07 3.19 0.35
CA GLU A 86 1.14 4.64 0.44
C GLU A 86 0.84 5.31 -0.91
N ASN A 87 0.43 6.57 -0.86
CA ASN A 87 0.28 7.40 -2.05
C ASN A 87 1.62 8.06 -2.43
N ASP A 88 1.59 8.95 -3.43
CA ASP A 88 2.79 9.64 -3.92
C ASP A 88 3.34 10.69 -2.93
N THR A 89 2.55 11.08 -1.91
CA THR A 89 2.96 11.97 -0.81
C THR A 89 3.40 11.21 0.44
N HIS A 90 3.53 9.88 0.36
CA HIS A 90 3.87 9.00 1.48
C HIS A 90 2.82 8.94 2.60
N ASP A 91 1.58 9.35 2.32
CA ASP A 91 0.49 9.17 3.27
C ASP A 91 -0.01 7.71 3.21
N PRO A 92 -0.32 7.10 4.37
CA PRO A 92 -0.82 5.74 4.43
C PRO A 92 -2.21 5.64 3.78
N VAL A 93 -2.31 4.80 2.73
CA VAL A 93 -3.57 4.44 2.09
C VAL A 93 -4.11 3.13 2.67
N VAL A 94 -3.21 2.19 2.97
CA VAL A 94 -3.51 0.96 3.72
C VAL A 94 -2.41 0.74 4.76
N VAL A 95 -2.82 0.50 5.99
CA VAL A 95 -1.96 0.18 7.11
C VAL A 95 -1.83 -1.34 7.21
N ASP A 96 -0.60 -1.83 7.37
CA ASP A 96 -0.33 -3.25 7.62
C ASP A 96 -0.89 -3.64 9.00
N TRP A 97 -1.64 -4.74 9.06
CA TRP A 97 -2.23 -5.24 10.31
C TRP A 97 -1.21 -5.56 11.42
N ARG A 98 0.07 -5.68 11.09
CA ARG A 98 1.17 -5.92 12.03
C ARG A 98 1.78 -4.64 12.60
N ALA A 99 1.34 -3.47 12.10
CA ALA A 99 1.77 -2.18 12.65
C ALA A 99 1.38 -2.09 14.14
N PRO A 100 2.26 -1.53 14.99
CA PRO A 100 2.08 -1.49 16.45
C PRO A 100 0.94 -0.57 16.90
#